data_AF-A0A2N1HI41-F1
#
_entry.id   AF-A0A2N1HI41-F1
#
_cell.length_a   1.000
_cell.length_b   1.000
_cell.length_c   1.000
_cell.angle_alpha   90.00
_cell.angle_beta   90.00
_cell.angle_gamma   90.00
#
_symmetry.space_group_name_H-M   'P 1'
#
loop_
_entity.id
_entity.type
_entity.pdbx_description
1 polymer ?
#
loop_
_entity_poly.entity_id
_entity_poly.type
_entity_poly.pdbx_seq_one_letter_code
_entity_poly.pdbx_strand_id
1 'polypeptide(L)'
;MLLTEIKSQIQNEGYFVGTWDVIDEAIDIYIETPSGIDEFKELLSNSGLECFPKIVNGTVANIEKSLTAIPLVIFNKGIPLQKDKSEIKYALLVGKIAAVMAKVDGEIVQEEVWQIRKDIYKLSFLSESEKYRVFIRSVYALQLKSSKEELMEDFSILSAKAKKQALRIAQDIAISDHYIDRNEILLLSELYRLSELPTNTMTKDLREHAKNKNVTLEGKNTPKQEEPELVIELDDSFEEMLSEFENF
;
A
#
# COMPACT_ATOMS: atom_id res chain seq x y z
N MET A 1 21.53 7.53 -19.89
CA MET A 1 21.97 8.03 -18.56
C MET A 1 20.94 7.67 -17.51
N LEU A 2 19.67 8.04 -17.73
CA LEU A 2 18.56 7.74 -16.81
C LEU A 2 18.30 6.22 -16.59
N LEU A 3 18.47 5.34 -17.59
CA LEU A 3 18.31 3.89 -17.37
C LEU A 3 19.32 3.31 -16.36
N THR A 4 20.54 3.82 -16.36
CA THR A 4 21.58 3.43 -15.39
C THR A 4 21.22 3.93 -13.99
N GLU A 5 20.64 5.13 -13.90
CA GLU A 5 20.14 5.72 -12.65
C GLU A 5 18.93 4.95 -12.11
N ILE A 6 17.96 4.60 -12.95
CA ILE A 6 16.81 3.74 -12.60
C ILE A 6 17.31 2.40 -12.05
N LYS A 7 18.27 1.76 -12.74
CA LYS A 7 18.85 0.50 -12.29
C LYS A 7 19.61 0.65 -10.96
N SER A 8 20.36 1.75 -10.79
CA SER A 8 21.05 2.04 -9.54
C SER A 8 20.07 2.27 -8.38
N GLN A 9 18.97 2.96 -8.62
CA GLN A 9 17.94 3.20 -7.61
C GLN A 9 17.24 1.91 -7.23
N ILE A 10 16.88 1.06 -8.21
CA ILE A 10 16.30 -0.27 -7.93
C ILE A 10 17.27 -1.14 -7.13
N GLN A 11 18.58 -1.05 -7.38
CA GLN A 11 19.58 -1.79 -6.59
C GLN A 11 19.69 -1.31 -5.15
N ASN A 12 19.54 -0.01 -4.91
CA ASN A 12 19.68 0.59 -3.58
C ASN A 12 18.38 0.51 -2.76
N GLU A 13 17.25 0.89 -3.37
CA GLU A 13 15.95 1.04 -2.70
C GLU A 13 15.04 -0.17 -2.88
N GLY A 14 15.31 -0.99 -3.90
CA GLY A 14 14.48 -2.11 -4.35
C GLY A 14 13.48 -1.74 -5.45
N TYR A 15 13.25 -0.45 -5.70
CA TYR A 15 12.27 0.02 -6.67
C TYR A 15 12.63 1.42 -7.20
N PHE A 16 11.96 1.81 -8.27
CA PHE A 16 11.99 3.15 -8.86
C PHE A 16 10.56 3.68 -8.96
N VAL A 17 10.37 4.98 -8.72
CA VAL A 17 9.10 5.68 -8.89
C VAL A 17 9.30 6.80 -9.90
N GLY A 18 8.42 6.89 -10.89
CA GLY A 18 8.42 7.98 -11.86
C GLY A 18 7.09 8.10 -12.58
N THR A 19 7.08 8.87 -13.66
CA THR A 19 5.97 8.91 -14.62
C THR A 19 6.41 8.29 -15.93
N TRP A 20 5.42 7.98 -16.76
CA TRP A 20 5.60 7.53 -18.12
C TRP A 20 6.40 8.54 -18.97
N ASP A 21 6.20 9.85 -18.81
CA ASP A 21 7.00 10.89 -19.49
C ASP A 21 8.49 10.82 -19.15
N VAL A 22 8.80 10.65 -17.85
CA VAL A 22 10.19 10.52 -17.38
C VAL A 22 10.85 9.29 -18.01
N ILE A 23 10.09 8.22 -18.25
CA ILE A 23 10.59 7.05 -18.94
C ILE A 23 10.76 7.30 -20.43
N ASP A 24 9.79 7.88 -21.13
CA ASP A 24 9.91 8.17 -22.57
C ASP A 24 11.22 8.94 -22.88
N GLU A 25 11.48 10.00 -22.11
CA GLU A 25 12.72 10.80 -22.19
C GLU A 25 13.99 10.00 -21.82
N ALA A 26 13.87 9.01 -20.94
CA ALA A 26 14.99 8.22 -20.42
C ALA A 26 15.59 7.24 -21.43
N ILE A 27 14.71 6.60 -22.19
CA ILE A 27 15.01 5.41 -22.99
C ILE A 27 14.72 5.60 -24.48
N ASP A 28 14.23 6.78 -24.89
CA ASP A 28 13.92 7.09 -26.30
C ASP A 28 12.89 6.11 -26.88
N ILE A 29 11.91 5.72 -26.05
CA ILE A 29 10.83 4.78 -26.41
C ILE A 29 9.49 5.48 -26.31
N TYR A 30 8.86 5.71 -27.47
CA TYR A 30 7.53 6.33 -27.58
C TYR A 30 6.41 5.44 -27.03
N ILE A 31 6.24 5.47 -25.72
CA ILE A 31 5.26 4.69 -24.94
C ILE A 31 3.79 5.01 -25.24
N GLU A 32 3.50 6.09 -25.97
CA GLU A 32 2.13 6.35 -26.45
C GLU A 32 1.74 5.47 -27.66
N THR A 33 2.70 4.74 -28.22
CA THR A 33 2.47 3.83 -29.34
C THR A 33 2.48 2.37 -28.88
N PRO A 34 1.69 1.47 -29.49
CA PRO A 34 1.73 0.04 -29.18
C PRO A 34 3.14 -0.55 -29.34
N SER A 35 3.89 -0.11 -30.36
CA SER A 35 5.25 -0.56 -30.60
C SER A 35 6.21 -0.15 -29.49
N GLY A 36 6.12 1.10 -29.01
CA GLY A 36 6.96 1.56 -27.90
C GLY A 36 6.60 0.86 -26.59
N ILE A 37 5.32 0.58 -26.34
CA ILE A 37 4.91 -0.21 -25.17
C ILE A 37 5.49 -1.62 -25.22
N ASP A 38 5.48 -2.28 -26.38
CA ASP A 38 6.07 -3.60 -26.55
C ASP A 38 7.59 -3.58 -26.37
N GLU A 39 8.28 -2.56 -26.91
CA GLU A 39 9.71 -2.37 -26.73
C GLU A 39 10.08 -2.14 -25.25
N PHE A 40 9.31 -1.31 -24.54
CA PHE A 40 9.50 -1.09 -23.11
C PHE A 40 9.28 -2.37 -22.30
N LYS A 41 8.26 -3.15 -22.63
CA LYS A 41 7.98 -4.44 -22.00
C LYS A 41 9.13 -5.44 -22.23
N GLU A 42 9.68 -5.47 -23.43
CA GLU A 42 10.85 -6.30 -23.75
C GLU A 42 12.09 -5.86 -22.94
N LEU A 43 12.32 -4.56 -22.84
CA LEU A 43 13.43 -3.99 -22.06
C LEU A 43 13.35 -4.35 -20.56
N LEU A 44 12.16 -4.27 -19.97
CA LEU A 44 11.92 -4.70 -18.59
C LEU A 44 12.20 -6.20 -18.43
N SER A 45 11.64 -7.03 -19.33
CA SER A 45 11.81 -8.49 -19.29
C SER A 45 13.27 -8.90 -19.40
N ASN A 46 14.01 -8.32 -20.34
CA ASN A 46 15.44 -8.59 -20.57
C ASN A 46 16.31 -8.13 -19.39
N SER A 47 15.83 -7.17 -18.60
CA SER A 47 16.50 -6.68 -17.39
C SER A 47 16.05 -7.39 -16.10
N GLY A 48 15.14 -8.37 -16.18
CA GLY A 48 14.59 -9.03 -14.99
C GLY A 48 13.72 -8.11 -14.13
N LEU A 49 13.08 -7.10 -14.74
CA LEU A 49 12.25 -6.10 -14.08
C LEU A 49 10.77 -6.30 -14.43
N GLU A 50 9.91 -5.75 -13.59
CA GLU A 50 8.48 -5.60 -13.78
C GLU A 50 8.05 -4.19 -13.37
N CYS A 51 6.85 -3.78 -13.77
CA CYS A 51 6.29 -2.49 -13.40
C CYS A 51 4.84 -2.56 -12.95
N PHE A 52 4.43 -1.56 -12.17
CA PHE A 52 3.04 -1.20 -11.96
C PHE A 52 2.79 0.21 -12.54
N PRO A 53 1.69 0.41 -13.29
CA PRO A 53 0.70 -0.60 -13.64
C PRO A 53 1.24 -1.65 -14.65
N LYS A 54 0.57 -2.81 -14.72
CA LYS A 54 0.97 -3.87 -15.65
C LYS A 54 0.65 -3.50 -17.10
N ILE A 55 1.54 -3.91 -17.98
CA ILE A 55 1.37 -3.78 -19.43
C ILE A 55 0.73 -5.07 -19.97
N VAL A 56 -0.47 -4.98 -20.52
CA VAL A 56 -1.24 -6.09 -21.09
C VAL A 56 -1.61 -5.75 -22.53
N ASN A 57 -1.25 -6.60 -23.49
CA ASN A 57 -1.60 -6.46 -24.92
C ASN A 57 -1.26 -5.08 -25.54
N GLY A 58 -0.12 -4.48 -25.19
CA GLY A 58 0.28 -3.18 -25.72
C GLY A 58 -0.53 -2.01 -25.15
N THR A 59 -1.31 -2.23 -24.09
CA THR A 59 -1.97 -1.18 -23.30
C THR A 59 -1.64 -1.36 -21.82
N VAL A 60 -1.93 -0.35 -21.01
CA VAL A 60 -1.86 -0.48 -19.55
C VAL A 60 -3.18 -1.07 -19.04
N ALA A 61 -3.10 -2.12 -18.23
CA ALA A 61 -4.27 -2.81 -17.72
C ALA A 61 -5.18 -1.86 -16.93
N ASN A 62 -6.48 -1.86 -17.25
CA ASN A 62 -7.55 -1.19 -16.51
C ASN A 62 -7.44 0.33 -16.35
N ILE A 63 -6.82 1.05 -17.30
CA ILE A 63 -6.76 2.51 -17.22
C ILE A 63 -7.31 3.17 -18.49
N GLU A 64 -8.44 3.88 -18.34
CA GLU A 64 -9.04 4.74 -19.37
C GLU A 64 -8.39 6.15 -19.44
N LYS A 65 -7.38 6.41 -18.61
CA LYS A 65 -6.69 7.71 -18.50
C LYS A 65 -5.44 7.73 -19.39
N SER A 66 -5.01 8.93 -19.78
CA SER A 66 -3.72 9.13 -20.47
C SER A 66 -2.57 8.55 -19.65
N LEU A 67 -1.65 7.82 -20.31
CA LEU A 67 -0.52 7.14 -19.69
C LEU A 67 0.35 8.09 -18.87
N THR A 68 0.59 9.28 -19.40
CA THR A 68 1.43 10.32 -18.80
C THR A 68 0.93 10.81 -17.44
N ALA A 69 -0.37 10.67 -17.17
CA ALA A 69 -0.99 11.06 -15.90
C ALA A 69 -0.94 9.97 -14.81
N ILE A 70 -0.34 8.81 -15.10
CA ILE A 70 -0.33 7.64 -14.22
C ILE A 70 1.08 7.47 -13.65
N PRO A 71 1.22 7.27 -12.33
CA PRO A 71 2.52 6.93 -11.75
C PRO A 71 2.99 5.55 -12.23
N LEU A 72 4.30 5.38 -12.28
CA LEU A 72 4.97 4.15 -12.64
C LEU A 72 5.88 3.72 -11.48
N VAL A 73 5.78 2.46 -11.08
CA VAL A 73 6.71 1.84 -10.13
C VAL A 73 7.41 0.68 -10.84
N ILE A 74 8.73 0.75 -10.98
CA ILE A 74 9.56 -0.31 -11.59
C ILE A 74 10.33 -1.04 -10.49
N PHE A 75 10.38 -2.37 -10.55
CA PHE A 75 10.93 -3.19 -9.48
C PHE A 75 11.46 -4.52 -10.01
N ASN A 76 12.25 -5.22 -9.19
CA ASN A 76 12.75 -6.55 -9.55
C ASN A 76 11.59 -7.56 -9.73
N LYS A 77 11.64 -8.31 -10.82
CA LYS A 77 10.77 -9.45 -11.07
C LYS A 77 10.99 -10.52 -10.01
N GLY A 78 9.92 -11.20 -9.63
CA GLY A 78 9.92 -12.22 -8.58
C GLY A 78 8.68 -13.10 -8.64
N ILE A 79 8.45 -13.86 -7.58
CA ILE A 79 7.31 -14.78 -7.52
C ILE A 79 6.00 -13.98 -7.42
N PRO A 80 4.96 -14.29 -8.22
CA PRO A 80 3.64 -13.67 -8.08
C PRO A 80 2.98 -14.01 -6.73
N LEU A 81 2.20 -13.06 -6.19
CA LEU A 81 1.40 -13.30 -4.99
C LEU A 81 0.24 -14.26 -5.29
N GLN A 82 -0.02 -15.19 -4.37
CA GLN A 82 -1.22 -16.03 -4.37
C GLN A 82 -2.37 -15.25 -3.71
N LYS A 83 -3.15 -14.54 -4.55
CA LYS A 83 -4.12 -13.52 -4.10
C LYS A 83 -5.35 -14.11 -3.41
N ASP A 84 -5.59 -15.40 -3.58
CA ASP A 84 -6.67 -16.16 -2.96
C ASP A 84 -6.41 -16.47 -1.48
N LYS A 85 -5.16 -16.38 -1.02
CA LYS A 85 -4.81 -16.56 0.40
C LYS A 85 -5.27 -15.40 1.27
N SER A 86 -5.98 -15.72 2.35
CA SER A 86 -6.44 -14.74 3.35
C SER A 86 -5.31 -13.90 3.94
N GLU A 87 -4.14 -14.51 4.16
CA GLU A 87 -2.95 -13.81 4.67
C GLU A 87 -2.44 -12.75 3.69
N ILE A 88 -2.50 -13.05 2.39
CA ILE A 88 -2.10 -12.12 1.33
C ILE A 88 -3.13 -11.00 1.20
N LYS A 89 -4.44 -11.33 1.17
CA LYS A 89 -5.50 -10.32 1.16
C LYS A 89 -5.35 -9.35 2.35
N TYR A 90 -4.97 -9.87 3.52
CA TYR A 90 -4.76 -9.06 4.72
C TYR A 90 -3.54 -8.17 4.62
N ALA A 91 -2.43 -8.70 4.14
CA ALA A 91 -1.23 -7.91 3.92
C ALA A 91 -1.46 -6.77 2.91
N LEU A 92 -2.21 -7.03 1.83
CA LEU A 92 -2.59 -6.01 0.85
C LEU A 92 -3.49 -4.93 1.47
N LEU A 93 -4.43 -5.33 2.34
CA LEU A 93 -5.29 -4.39 3.06
C LEU A 93 -4.49 -3.49 4.02
N VAL A 94 -3.55 -4.07 4.77
CA VAL A 94 -2.58 -3.31 5.59
C VAL A 94 -1.85 -2.29 4.73
N GLY A 95 -1.34 -2.74 3.58
CA GLY A 95 -0.65 -1.89 2.62
C GLY A 95 -1.49 -0.73 2.08
N LYS A 96 -2.76 -0.98 1.71
CA LYS A 96 -3.69 0.05 1.20
C LYS A 96 -4.00 1.10 2.25
N ILE A 97 -4.38 0.66 3.46
CA ILE A 97 -4.74 1.56 4.56
C ILE A 97 -3.52 2.40 4.95
N ALA A 98 -2.33 1.79 5.04
CA ALA A 98 -1.11 2.52 5.37
C ALA A 98 -0.75 3.56 4.29
N ALA A 99 -0.93 3.23 3.00
CA ALA A 99 -0.70 4.17 1.91
C ALA A 99 -1.70 5.34 1.90
N VAL A 100 -2.96 5.13 2.26
CA VAL A 100 -3.94 6.23 2.36
C VAL A 100 -3.67 7.08 3.60
N MET A 101 -3.29 6.46 4.72
CA MET A 101 -2.90 7.18 5.95
C MET A 101 -1.70 8.10 5.71
N ALA A 102 -0.67 7.60 5.05
CA ALA A 102 0.53 8.33 4.64
C ALA A 102 0.30 9.42 3.56
N LYS A 103 -0.95 9.74 3.24
CA LYS A 103 -1.31 10.78 2.25
C LYS A 103 -2.31 11.76 2.76
N VAL A 104 -2.79 11.60 3.99
CA VAL A 104 -3.93 12.40 4.46
C VAL A 104 -3.58 13.89 4.49
N ASP A 105 -2.30 14.24 4.66
CA ASP A 105 -1.79 15.61 4.59
C ASP A 105 -1.42 16.10 3.18
N GLY A 106 -1.43 15.21 2.19
CA GLY A 106 -1.20 15.49 0.77
C GLY A 106 0.27 15.44 0.33
N GLU A 107 1.22 15.18 1.23
CA GLU A 107 2.64 15.10 0.90
C GLU A 107 3.21 13.75 1.30
N ILE A 108 3.81 13.04 0.33
CA ILE A 108 4.45 11.76 0.61
C ILE A 108 5.90 12.02 1.00
N VAL A 109 6.25 11.76 2.26
CA VAL A 109 7.65 11.85 2.74
C VAL A 109 8.29 10.47 2.86
N GLN A 110 9.63 10.41 2.81
CA GLN A 110 10.35 9.14 2.80
C GLN A 110 10.11 8.33 4.09
N GLU A 111 9.97 9.00 5.21
CA GLU A 111 9.69 8.40 6.52
C GLU A 111 8.40 7.56 6.50
N GLU A 112 7.37 8.00 5.78
CA GLU A 112 6.11 7.27 5.66
C GLU A 112 6.27 6.00 4.83
N VAL A 113 7.03 6.08 3.73
CA VAL A 113 7.37 4.92 2.91
C VAL A 113 8.12 3.87 3.74
N TRP A 114 9.04 4.32 4.59
CA TRP A 114 9.79 3.46 5.50
C TRP A 114 8.88 2.84 6.57
N GLN A 115 7.90 3.59 7.07
CA GLN A 115 6.94 3.09 8.04
C GLN A 115 6.02 2.03 7.42
N ILE A 116 5.50 2.26 6.21
CA ILE A 116 4.73 1.26 5.45
C ILE A 116 5.56 -0.02 5.27
N ARG A 117 6.85 0.11 4.89
CA ARG A 117 7.75 -1.04 4.76
C ARG A 117 7.88 -1.79 6.09
N LYS A 118 8.09 -1.08 7.19
CA LYS A 118 8.23 -1.66 8.53
C LYS A 118 6.98 -2.41 8.95
N ASP A 119 5.79 -1.86 8.70
CA ASP A 119 4.53 -2.49 9.09
C ASP A 119 4.24 -3.76 8.29
N ILE A 120 4.55 -3.76 6.99
CA ILE A 120 4.44 -4.98 6.17
C ILE A 120 5.46 -6.03 6.62
N TYR A 121 6.69 -5.63 6.97
CA TYR A 121 7.74 -6.58 7.35
C TYR A 121 7.56 -7.18 8.75
N LYS A 122 6.73 -6.56 9.61
CA LYS A 122 6.26 -7.15 10.88
C LYS A 122 5.31 -8.32 10.69
N LEU A 123 4.70 -8.49 9.51
CA LEU A 123 3.78 -9.59 9.22
C LEU A 123 4.57 -10.91 9.10
N SER A 124 4.74 -11.61 10.22
CA SER A 124 5.58 -12.80 10.36
C SER A 124 5.10 -14.02 9.56
N PHE A 125 3.82 -14.04 9.18
CA PHE A 125 3.21 -15.10 8.37
C PHE A 125 3.51 -14.97 6.86
N LEU A 126 4.15 -13.89 6.42
CA LEU A 126 4.59 -13.70 5.04
C LEU A 126 6.05 -14.09 4.86
N SER A 127 6.39 -14.71 3.73
CA SER A 127 7.77 -14.84 3.28
C SER A 127 8.37 -13.47 2.91
N GLU A 128 9.70 -13.35 2.91
CA GLU A 128 10.38 -12.13 2.49
C GLU A 128 10.02 -11.70 1.06
N SER A 129 9.82 -12.66 0.15
CA SER A 129 9.33 -12.38 -1.19
C SER A 129 7.92 -11.80 -1.17
N GLU A 130 7.00 -12.36 -0.37
CA GLU A 130 5.63 -11.85 -0.27
C GLU A 130 5.60 -10.46 0.37
N LYS A 131 6.36 -10.23 1.44
CA LYS A 131 6.51 -8.91 2.08
C LYS A 131 6.96 -7.86 1.08
N TYR A 132 8.00 -8.16 0.30
CA TYR A 132 8.48 -7.27 -0.76
C TYR A 132 7.38 -7.00 -1.79
N ARG A 133 6.67 -8.02 -2.27
CA ARG A 133 5.60 -7.85 -3.28
C ARG A 133 4.39 -7.07 -2.77
N VAL A 134 4.06 -7.18 -1.48
CA VAL A 134 3.02 -6.37 -0.83
C VAL A 134 3.52 -4.93 -0.68
N PHE A 135 4.76 -4.73 -0.22
CA PHE A 135 5.36 -3.40 -0.10
C PHE A 135 5.38 -2.62 -1.41
N ILE A 136 5.83 -3.22 -2.52
CA ILE A 136 5.83 -2.54 -3.82
C ILE A 136 4.41 -2.14 -4.25
N ARG A 137 3.41 -2.97 -3.95
CA ARG A 137 2.01 -2.62 -4.21
C ARG A 137 1.56 -1.44 -3.36
N SER A 138 1.93 -1.40 -2.08
CA SER A 138 1.65 -0.27 -1.20
C SER A 138 2.33 1.01 -1.67
N VAL A 139 3.57 0.94 -2.15
CA VAL A 139 4.27 2.08 -2.79
C VAL A 139 3.49 2.54 -4.02
N TYR A 140 3.01 1.63 -4.86
CA TYR A 140 2.21 2.01 -6.02
C TYR A 140 0.87 2.67 -5.62
N ALA A 141 0.15 2.12 -4.64
CA ALA A 141 -1.04 2.74 -4.07
C ALA A 141 -0.72 4.13 -3.47
N LEU A 142 0.47 4.28 -2.89
CA LEU A 142 1.00 5.57 -2.43
C LEU A 142 1.34 6.52 -3.59
N GLN A 143 1.36 6.12 -4.84
CA GLN A 143 1.51 7.07 -5.96
C GLN A 143 0.19 7.39 -6.64
N LEU A 144 -0.81 6.53 -6.52
CA LEU A 144 -2.12 6.75 -7.10
C LEU A 144 -2.79 8.00 -6.50
N LYS A 145 -3.59 8.70 -7.30
CA LYS A 145 -4.49 9.75 -6.79
C LYS A 145 -5.68 9.19 -6.00
N SER A 146 -5.59 7.95 -5.51
CA SER A 146 -6.63 7.34 -4.69
C SER A 146 -6.86 8.24 -3.50
N SER A 147 -8.07 8.76 -3.39
CA SER A 147 -8.39 9.78 -2.40
C SER A 147 -8.91 9.11 -1.13
N LYS A 148 -8.82 9.83 -0.01
CA LYS A 148 -9.45 9.42 1.24
C LYS A 148 -10.92 9.05 1.02
N GLU A 149 -11.61 9.76 0.13
CA GLU A 149 -13.01 9.53 -0.23
C GLU A 149 -13.23 8.15 -0.86
N GLU A 150 -12.38 7.73 -1.81
CA GLU A 150 -12.46 6.38 -2.40
C GLU A 150 -12.30 5.28 -1.33
N LEU A 151 -11.36 5.45 -0.40
CA LEU A 151 -11.23 4.54 0.74
C LEU A 151 -12.51 4.50 1.59
N MET A 152 -13.15 5.65 1.83
CA MET A 152 -14.37 5.71 2.64
C MET A 152 -15.56 5.08 1.91
N GLU A 153 -15.65 5.23 0.59
CA GLU A 153 -16.66 4.58 -0.24
C GLU A 153 -16.50 3.06 -0.18
N ASP A 154 -15.30 2.54 -0.47
CA ASP A 154 -14.96 1.12 -0.36
C ASP A 154 -15.27 0.60 1.05
N PHE A 155 -14.86 1.34 2.09
CA PHE A 155 -15.09 0.94 3.47
C PHE A 155 -16.58 0.90 3.83
N SER A 156 -17.39 1.79 3.26
CA SER A 156 -18.82 1.93 3.62
C SER A 156 -19.65 0.70 3.26
N ILE A 157 -19.28 0.00 2.18
CA ILE A 157 -19.96 -1.19 1.66
C ILE A 157 -19.49 -2.50 2.29
N LEU A 158 -18.39 -2.47 3.07
CA LEU A 158 -17.87 -3.64 3.77
C LEU A 158 -18.87 -4.23 4.77
N SER A 159 -18.75 -5.55 4.99
CA SER A 159 -19.47 -6.24 6.07
C SER A 159 -19.08 -5.69 7.45
N ALA A 160 -19.93 -5.82 8.47
CA ALA A 160 -19.60 -5.35 9.82
C ALA A 160 -18.32 -6.03 10.39
N LYS A 161 -18.08 -7.30 10.03
CA LYS A 161 -16.86 -8.04 10.38
C LYS A 161 -15.64 -7.40 9.68
N ALA A 162 -15.76 -7.15 8.38
CA ALA A 162 -14.72 -6.52 7.57
C ALA A 162 -14.37 -5.10 8.04
N LYS A 163 -15.38 -4.24 8.30
CA LYS A 163 -15.18 -2.90 8.88
C LYS A 163 -14.38 -2.94 10.17
N LYS A 164 -14.73 -3.85 11.08
CA LYS A 164 -14.02 -4.02 12.36
C LYS A 164 -12.56 -4.43 12.16
N GLN A 165 -12.28 -5.27 11.17
CA GLN A 165 -10.92 -5.71 10.85
C GLN A 165 -10.09 -4.60 10.21
N ALA A 166 -10.63 -3.91 9.21
CA ALA A 166 -9.99 -2.76 8.59
C ALA A 166 -9.76 -1.62 9.60
N LEU A 167 -10.71 -1.36 10.50
CA LEU A 167 -10.54 -0.39 11.58
C LEU A 167 -9.39 -0.80 12.54
N ARG A 168 -9.29 -2.08 12.92
CA ARG A 168 -8.19 -2.57 13.74
C ARG A 168 -6.83 -2.40 13.06
N ILE A 169 -6.77 -2.61 11.74
CA ILE A 169 -5.56 -2.37 10.94
C ILE A 169 -5.19 -0.89 10.98
N ALA A 170 -6.15 0.01 10.74
CA ALA A 170 -5.91 1.45 10.82
C ALA A 170 -5.42 1.88 12.21
N GLN A 171 -5.99 1.30 13.28
CA GLN A 171 -5.54 1.52 14.65
C GLN A 171 -4.12 0.99 14.88
N ASP A 172 -3.77 -0.20 14.37
CA ASP A 172 -2.43 -0.78 14.46
C ASP A 172 -1.38 0.11 13.76
N ILE A 173 -1.73 0.71 12.62
CA ILE A 173 -0.88 1.64 11.87
C ILE A 173 -0.70 2.95 12.65
N ALA A 174 -1.80 3.56 13.12
CA ALA A 174 -1.78 4.84 13.82
C ALA A 174 -1.00 4.85 15.14
N ILE A 175 -0.80 3.69 15.77
CA ILE A 175 0.00 3.59 17.01
C ILE A 175 1.45 3.21 16.74
N SER A 176 1.81 2.90 15.49
CA SER A 176 3.04 2.20 15.14
C SER A 176 4.33 3.03 15.31
N ASP A 177 4.20 4.35 15.27
CA ASP A 177 5.26 5.36 15.42
C ASP A 177 5.23 6.05 16.79
N HIS A 178 4.33 5.61 17.68
CA HIS A 178 4.11 6.14 19.03
C HIS A 178 3.51 7.55 19.11
N TYR A 179 3.16 8.18 17.98
CA TYR A 179 2.61 9.53 17.91
C TYR A 179 1.39 9.55 17.00
N ILE A 180 0.23 9.95 17.55
CA ILE A 180 -1.00 10.01 16.76
C ILE A 180 -1.22 11.46 16.32
N ASP A 181 -1.12 11.71 15.03
CA ASP A 181 -1.32 13.05 14.48
C ASP A 181 -2.81 13.41 14.34
N ARG A 182 -3.09 14.69 14.03
CA ARG A 182 -4.47 15.20 13.90
C ARG A 182 -5.18 14.64 12.66
N ASN A 183 -4.46 14.39 11.58
CA ASN A 183 -4.98 13.91 10.31
C ASN A 183 -5.35 12.42 10.40
N GLU A 184 -4.53 11.60 11.06
CA GLU A 184 -4.84 10.22 11.43
C GLU A 184 -6.07 10.15 12.33
N ILE A 185 -6.18 11.05 13.31
CA ILE A 185 -7.38 11.20 14.15
C ILE A 185 -8.62 11.47 13.30
N LEU A 186 -8.52 12.34 12.29
CA LEU A 186 -9.64 12.65 11.40
C LEU A 186 -10.03 11.44 10.55
N LEU A 187 -9.05 10.73 9.99
CA LEU A 187 -9.28 9.51 9.22
C LEU A 187 -9.94 8.43 10.08
N LEU A 188 -9.38 8.14 11.26
CA LEU A 188 -9.92 7.17 12.20
C LEU A 188 -11.33 7.55 12.66
N SER A 189 -11.60 8.83 12.88
CA SER A 189 -12.94 9.29 13.26
C SER A 189 -13.98 9.00 12.19
N GLU A 190 -13.61 9.05 10.91
CA GLU A 190 -14.52 8.69 9.81
C GLU A 190 -14.74 7.18 9.73
N LEU A 191 -13.69 6.38 9.89
CA LEU A 191 -13.81 4.91 9.96
C LEU A 191 -14.69 4.47 11.14
N TYR A 192 -14.56 5.13 12.30
CA TYR A 192 -15.44 4.94 13.46
C TYR A 192 -16.90 5.21 13.11
N ARG A 193 -17.17 6.36 12.48
CA ARG A 193 -18.52 6.74 12.05
C ARG A 193 -19.11 5.72 11.09
N LEU A 194 -18.34 5.27 10.10
CA LEU A 194 -18.78 4.26 9.11
C LEU A 194 -18.94 2.85 9.70
N SER A 195 -18.30 2.60 10.85
CA SER A 195 -18.46 1.38 11.65
C SER A 195 -19.55 1.48 12.71
N GLU A 196 -20.33 2.57 12.73
CA GLU A 196 -21.37 2.84 13.74
C GLU A 196 -20.83 2.88 15.18
N LEU A 197 -19.55 3.25 15.35
CA LEU A 197 -18.90 3.39 16.65
C LEU A 197 -18.91 4.86 17.11
N PRO A 198 -19.04 5.12 18.43
CA PRO A 198 -18.97 6.47 18.97
C PRO A 198 -17.58 7.09 18.77
N THR A 199 -17.49 8.22 18.06
CA THR A 199 -16.20 8.91 17.82
C THR A 199 -15.59 9.50 19.09
N ASN A 200 -16.41 9.78 20.11
CA ASN A 200 -15.95 10.29 21.40
C ASN A 200 -15.20 9.24 22.25
N THR A 201 -15.31 7.95 21.93
CA THR A 201 -14.51 6.89 22.59
C THR A 201 -13.19 6.62 21.88
N MET A 202 -12.99 7.12 20.66
CA MET A 202 -11.85 6.78 19.81
C MET A 202 -10.49 6.97 20.49
N THR A 203 -10.24 8.10 21.17
CA THR A 203 -8.98 8.32 21.89
C THR A 203 -8.77 7.33 23.04
N LYS A 204 -9.85 6.94 23.72
CA LYS A 204 -9.80 5.92 24.78
C LYS A 204 -9.50 4.55 24.18
N ASP A 205 -10.19 4.20 23.11
CA ASP A 205 -10.05 2.92 22.43
C ASP A 205 -8.65 2.76 21.82
N LEU A 206 -8.08 3.82 21.23
CA LEU A 206 -6.70 3.83 20.73
C LEU A 206 -5.69 3.63 21.85
N ARG A 207 -5.88 4.26 23.01
CA ARG A 207 -5.01 4.05 24.18
C ARG A 207 -5.13 2.63 24.73
N GLU A 208 -6.33 2.07 24.76
CA GLU A 208 -6.57 0.70 25.18
C GLU A 208 -5.94 -0.29 24.18
N HIS A 209 -6.09 -0.02 22.88
CA HIS A 209 -5.47 -0.80 21.80
C HIS A 209 -3.94 -0.77 21.89
N ALA A 210 -3.34 0.41 22.06
CA ALA A 210 -1.90 0.57 22.27
C ALA A 210 -1.42 -0.20 23.51
N LYS A 211 -2.15 -0.10 24.62
CA LYS A 211 -1.84 -0.86 25.84
C LYS A 211 -1.91 -2.37 25.60
N ASN A 212 -2.94 -2.86 24.91
CA ASN A 212 -3.10 -4.28 24.59
C ASN A 212 -1.97 -4.80 23.67
N LYS A 213 -1.43 -3.92 22.82
CA LYS A 213 -0.30 -4.20 21.92
C LYS A 213 1.06 -3.91 22.55
N ASN A 214 1.12 -3.54 23.84
CA ASN A 214 2.32 -3.13 24.56
C ASN A 214 3.09 -1.98 23.89
N VAL A 215 2.36 -1.10 23.21
CA VAL A 215 2.88 0.13 22.60
C VAL A 215 2.69 1.28 23.59
N THR A 216 3.80 1.88 24.01
CA THR A 216 3.79 3.12 24.78
C THR A 216 3.65 4.29 23.81
N LEU A 217 2.48 4.92 23.72
CA LEU A 217 2.36 6.25 23.11
C LEU A 217 3.13 7.24 23.99
N GLU A 218 3.86 8.20 23.41
CA GLU A 218 4.77 9.08 24.20
C GLU A 218 4.08 9.65 25.46
N GLY A 219 4.55 9.16 26.63
CA GLY A 219 3.87 9.27 27.92
C GLY A 219 4.05 8.06 28.87
N LYS A 220 5.30 7.63 29.12
CA LYS A 220 5.82 6.66 30.14
C LYS A 220 6.02 5.16 29.78
N ASN A 221 7.31 4.78 29.72
CA ASN A 221 8.07 3.56 30.10
C ASN A 221 7.47 2.12 30.07
N THR A 222 7.94 1.32 29.09
CA THR A 222 8.57 -0.06 29.05
C THR A 222 8.13 -1.25 29.95
N PRO A 223 8.42 -2.54 29.60
CA PRO A 223 8.69 -3.24 28.31
C PRO A 223 7.92 -4.58 28.03
N LYS A 224 7.99 -5.09 26.77
CA LYS A 224 7.90 -6.48 26.16
C LYS A 224 7.08 -7.62 26.82
N GLN A 225 6.48 -8.61 26.12
CA GLN A 225 6.03 -8.90 24.75
C GLN A 225 5.38 -10.32 24.80
N GLU A 226 4.16 -10.50 24.30
CA GLU A 226 3.63 -11.77 23.78
C GLU A 226 2.81 -11.41 22.53
N GLU A 227 3.12 -12.04 21.39
CA GLU A 227 2.38 -11.81 20.14
C GLU A 227 1.04 -12.58 20.21
N PRO A 228 -0.11 -11.90 20.19
CA PRO A 228 -1.38 -12.60 20.06
C PRO A 228 -1.48 -13.21 18.67
N GLU A 229 -1.90 -14.47 18.63
CA GLU A 229 -2.17 -15.24 17.43
C GLU A 229 -3.21 -14.50 16.57
N LEU A 230 -2.78 -14.03 15.40
CA LEU A 230 -3.60 -13.25 14.48
C LEU A 230 -4.48 -14.22 13.68
N VAL A 231 -5.75 -14.37 14.05
CA VAL A 231 -6.72 -15.12 13.24
C VAL A 231 -7.12 -14.25 12.04
N ILE A 232 -6.57 -14.55 10.87
CA ILE A 232 -6.82 -13.82 9.62
C ILE A 232 -7.93 -14.55 8.84
N GLU A 233 -9.17 -14.14 9.07
CA GLU A 233 -10.30 -14.52 8.21
C GLU A 233 -10.83 -13.29 7.50
N LEU A 234 -10.35 -13.06 6.28
CA LEU A 234 -10.97 -12.09 5.39
C LEU A 234 -12.06 -12.77 4.57
N ASP A 235 -13.22 -12.14 4.49
CA ASP A 235 -14.29 -12.55 3.59
C ASP A 235 -14.13 -11.86 2.21
N ASP A 236 -14.95 -12.28 1.24
CA ASP A 236 -14.89 -11.75 -0.13
C ASP A 236 -15.34 -10.28 -0.24
N SER A 237 -15.83 -9.66 0.84
CA SER A 237 -16.23 -8.25 0.81
C SER A 237 -15.05 -7.29 0.59
N PHE A 238 -13.81 -7.77 0.74
CA PHE A 238 -12.59 -6.99 0.48
C PHE A 238 -12.14 -7.02 -0.98
N GLU A 239 -12.71 -7.85 -1.86
CA GLU A 239 -12.23 -7.98 -3.24
C GLU A 239 -12.33 -6.66 -4.02
N GLU A 240 -13.42 -5.91 -3.86
CA GLU A 240 -13.59 -4.61 -4.50
C GLU A 240 -12.53 -3.60 -4.02
N MET A 241 -12.30 -3.55 -2.71
CA MET A 241 -11.30 -2.68 -2.09
C MET A 241 -9.86 -3.08 -2.48
N LEU A 242 -9.61 -4.35 -2.80
CA LEU A 242 -8.30 -4.84 -3.24
C LEU A 242 -8.17 -4.96 -4.75
N SER A 243 -9.20 -4.63 -5.53
CA SER A 243 -9.23 -4.77 -6.98
C SER A 243 -8.09 -3.98 -7.66
N GLU A 244 -7.67 -2.87 -7.03
CA GLU A 244 -6.51 -2.06 -7.39
C GLU A 244 -5.15 -2.79 -7.23
N PHE A 245 -5.14 -3.98 -6.65
CA PHE A 245 -3.99 -4.89 -6.59
C PHE A 245 -4.21 -6.18 -7.39
N GLU A 246 -5.45 -6.46 -7.80
CA GLU A 246 -5.87 -7.68 -8.47
C GLU A 246 -5.57 -7.68 -9.98
N ASN A 247 -5.72 -6.53 -10.63
CA ASN A 247 -5.51 -6.39 -12.08
C ASN A 247 -4.20 -5.67 -12.47
N PHE A 248 -3.28 -5.55 -11.52
CA PHE A 248 -1.95 -4.97 -11.69
C PHE A 248 -0.84 -6.02 -11.63
#